data_AF-A0A4R8GKU7-F1
#
_entry.id   AF-A0A4R8GKU7-F1
#
_cell.length_a   1.000
_cell.length_b   1.000
_cell.length_c   1.000
_cell.angle_alpha   90.00
_cell.angle_beta   90.00
_cell.angle_gamma   90.00
#
_symmetry.space_group_name_H-M   'P 1'
#
loop_
_entity.id
_entity.type
_entity.pdbx_description
1 polymer ?
#
loop_
_entity_poly.entity_id
_entity_poly.type
_entity_poly.pdbx_seq_one_letter_code
_entity_poly.pdbx_strand_id
1 'polypeptide(L)'
;MQTKLQFQAVLDQVFPVYRGVFGDLYFVVSLLTLLEFPTSQSILEAGEETVTNTIKKLCPRRSIKWAKTKAIALLAAARQNPFRENLYQSHILSVEMYIKMLPEYRKHLSKFEEEIDALAKDIEEYKIIQSIPGIGEKIAATIISEIGEIERFDHPKKLVAFAGIDPSIFESGKFRGTVNRITKRGSSRLRHTLYMAVRCAIRDSRKSKTTEELIPRNKRLREFYEKKGKKENPLK
;
A
#
# COMPACT_ATOMS: atom_id res chain seq x y z
N MET A 1 -5.96 4.49 -6.29
CA MET A 1 -6.48 3.12 -6.49
C MET A 1 -7.30 3.02 -7.77
N GLN A 2 -8.25 3.95 -8.00
CA GLN A 2 -9.10 3.96 -9.20
C GLN A 2 -8.34 4.01 -10.54
N THR A 3 -7.40 4.94 -10.72
CA THR A 3 -6.62 5.08 -11.97
C THR A 3 -5.83 3.82 -12.32
N LYS A 4 -5.33 3.11 -11.30
CA LYS A 4 -4.63 1.84 -11.47
C LYS A 4 -5.57 0.74 -12.01
N LEU A 5 -6.78 0.67 -11.47
CA LEU A 5 -7.82 -0.27 -11.94
C LEU A 5 -8.27 0.06 -13.36
N GLN A 6 -8.46 1.35 -13.68
CA GLN A 6 -8.84 1.79 -15.02
C GLN A 6 -7.74 1.49 -16.05
N PHE A 7 -6.49 1.83 -15.73
CA PHE A 7 -5.32 1.45 -16.54
C PHE A 7 -5.28 -0.05 -16.80
N GLN A 8 -5.46 -0.84 -15.74
CA GLN A 8 -5.51 -2.30 -15.83
C GLN A 8 -6.62 -2.79 -16.75
N ALA A 9 -7.84 -2.27 -16.61
CA ALA A 9 -8.98 -2.67 -17.42
C ALA A 9 -8.77 -2.38 -18.92
N VAL A 10 -8.18 -1.22 -19.26
CA VAL A 10 -7.86 -0.88 -20.65
C VAL A 10 -6.68 -1.71 -21.17
N LEU A 11 -5.64 -1.92 -20.34
CA LEU A 11 -4.52 -2.79 -20.71
C LEU A 11 -4.98 -4.22 -21.01
N ASP A 12 -6.00 -4.74 -20.32
CA ASP A 12 -6.56 -6.06 -20.59
C ASP A 12 -7.25 -6.17 -21.94
N GLN A 13 -7.62 -5.05 -22.56
CA GLN A 13 -8.25 -5.00 -23.88
C GLN A 13 -7.23 -4.83 -25.01
N VAL A 14 -5.95 -4.60 -24.66
CA VAL A 14 -4.85 -4.37 -25.60
C VAL A 14 -3.81 -5.50 -25.48
N PHE A 15 -3.34 -5.74 -24.26
CA PHE A 15 -2.25 -6.66 -23.99
C PHE A 15 -2.35 -7.27 -22.56
N PRO A 16 -3.38 -8.10 -22.27
CA PRO A 16 -3.62 -8.67 -20.94
C PRO A 16 -2.43 -9.46 -20.38
N VAL A 17 -1.74 -10.20 -21.24
CA VAL A 17 -0.58 -11.04 -20.88
C VAL A 17 0.70 -10.25 -20.62
N TYR A 18 0.67 -8.92 -20.80
CA TYR A 18 1.75 -8.05 -20.32
C TYR A 18 1.93 -8.12 -18.80
N ARG A 19 0.84 -8.41 -18.09
CA ARG A 19 0.87 -8.61 -16.63
C ARG A 19 1.75 -9.81 -16.28
N GLY A 20 2.71 -9.58 -15.40
CA GLY A 20 3.64 -10.63 -14.94
C GLY A 20 5.00 -10.63 -15.65
N VAL A 21 5.16 -9.88 -16.76
CA VAL A 21 6.48 -9.69 -17.40
C VAL A 21 7.43 -8.99 -16.43
N PHE A 22 6.95 -7.91 -15.80
CA PHE A 22 7.65 -7.19 -14.75
C PHE A 22 7.09 -7.56 -13.37
N GLY A 23 7.95 -7.53 -12.34
CA GLY A 23 7.53 -7.84 -10.96
C GLY A 23 6.52 -6.84 -10.39
N ASP A 24 6.59 -5.58 -10.84
CA ASP A 24 5.56 -4.57 -10.60
C ASP A 24 5.17 -3.95 -11.95
N LEU A 25 3.90 -4.10 -12.33
CA LEU A 25 3.32 -3.51 -13.54
C LEU A 25 3.51 -1.99 -13.58
N TYR A 26 3.41 -1.34 -12.42
CA TYR A 26 3.52 0.10 -12.28
C TYR A 26 4.97 0.56 -12.10
N PHE A 27 5.95 -0.31 -12.26
CA PHE A 27 7.35 0.08 -12.24
C PHE A 27 7.65 1.02 -13.42
N VAL A 28 8.50 2.03 -13.22
CA VAL A 28 8.77 3.05 -14.25
C VAL A 28 9.24 2.43 -15.56
N VAL A 29 10.13 1.43 -15.50
CA VAL A 29 10.63 0.75 -16.70
C VAL A 29 9.53 -0.05 -17.39
N SER A 30 8.63 -0.68 -16.63
CA SER A 30 7.46 -1.40 -17.19
C SER A 30 6.57 -0.42 -17.95
N LEU A 31 6.15 0.65 -17.30
CA LEU A 31 5.30 1.69 -17.90
C LEU A 31 5.95 2.33 -19.15
N LEU A 32 7.23 2.64 -19.11
CA LEU A 32 7.94 3.22 -20.27
C LEU A 32 8.18 2.21 -21.39
N THR A 33 8.39 0.93 -21.08
CA THR A 33 8.49 -0.13 -22.10
C THR A 33 7.15 -0.30 -22.83
N LEU A 34 6.04 -0.24 -22.08
CA LEU A 34 4.70 -0.27 -22.65
C LEU A 34 4.37 1.01 -23.43
N LEU A 35 4.98 2.14 -23.10
CA LEU A 35 4.84 3.38 -23.87
C LEU A 35 5.51 3.27 -25.24
N GLU A 36 6.72 2.70 -25.28
CA GLU A 36 7.47 2.48 -26.52
C GLU A 36 6.82 1.38 -27.38
N PHE A 37 6.32 0.33 -26.73
CA PHE A 37 5.71 -0.82 -27.38
C PHE A 37 4.30 -1.07 -26.81
N PRO A 38 3.30 -0.28 -27.24
CA PRO A 38 1.95 -0.32 -26.66
C PRO A 38 1.17 -1.59 -27.00
N THR A 39 1.61 -2.37 -27.98
CA THR A 39 0.89 -3.52 -28.51
C THR A 39 1.78 -4.76 -28.57
N SER A 40 1.20 -5.96 -28.50
CA SER A 40 1.94 -7.20 -28.72
C SER A 40 2.63 -7.21 -30.09
N GLN A 41 1.98 -6.67 -31.12
CA GLN A 41 2.52 -6.59 -32.47
C GLN A 41 3.78 -5.71 -32.54
N SER A 42 3.76 -4.52 -31.92
CA SER A 42 4.93 -3.62 -31.89
C SER A 42 6.17 -4.27 -31.27
N ILE A 43 5.98 -5.20 -30.32
CA ILE A 43 7.06 -5.97 -29.69
C ILE A 43 7.59 -7.05 -30.64
N LEU A 44 6.69 -7.74 -31.33
CA LEU A 44 7.07 -8.78 -32.28
C LEU A 44 7.83 -8.19 -33.48
N GLU A 45 7.41 -7.02 -33.96
CA GLU A 45 8.06 -6.27 -35.05
C GLU A 45 9.42 -5.72 -34.63
N ALA A 46 9.54 -5.16 -33.42
CA ALA A 46 10.80 -4.65 -32.91
C ALA A 46 11.86 -5.76 -32.72
N GLY A 47 11.44 -6.96 -32.31
CA GLY A 47 12.32 -8.09 -32.08
C GLY A 47 13.12 -8.02 -30.77
N GLU A 48 13.81 -9.11 -30.44
CA GLU A 48 14.45 -9.29 -29.12
C GLU A 48 15.55 -8.27 -28.85
N GLU A 49 16.39 -7.98 -29.84
CA GLU A 49 17.54 -7.11 -29.69
C GLU A 49 17.11 -5.66 -29.42
N THR A 50 16.18 -5.13 -30.21
CA THR A 50 15.62 -3.79 -30.06
C THR A 50 14.94 -3.61 -28.71
N VAL A 51 14.10 -4.58 -28.32
CA VAL A 51 13.41 -4.54 -27.02
C VAL A 51 14.42 -4.62 -25.87
N THR A 52 15.44 -5.47 -25.98
CA THR A 52 16.51 -5.58 -24.98
C THR A 52 17.27 -4.26 -24.80
N ASN A 53 17.67 -3.63 -25.90
CA ASN A 53 18.39 -2.37 -25.90
C ASN A 53 17.54 -1.23 -25.33
N THR A 54 16.25 -1.20 -25.67
CA THR A 54 15.29 -0.24 -25.12
C THR A 54 15.14 -0.40 -23.62
N ILE A 55 14.89 -1.62 -23.12
CA ILE A 55 14.78 -1.89 -21.68
C ILE A 55 16.09 -1.53 -20.94
N LYS A 56 17.25 -1.81 -21.54
CA LYS A 56 18.55 -1.43 -20.97
C LYS A 56 18.73 0.08 -20.90
N LYS A 57 18.32 0.83 -21.92
CA LYS A 57 18.33 2.30 -21.94
C LYS A 57 17.42 2.87 -20.84
N LEU A 58 16.24 2.30 -20.65
CA LEU A 58 15.27 2.70 -19.62
C LEU A 58 15.74 2.34 -18.19
N CYS A 59 16.59 1.32 -18.04
CA CYS A 59 17.13 0.92 -16.73
C CYS A 59 18.66 0.72 -16.75
N PRO A 60 19.46 1.80 -16.79
CA PRO A 60 20.91 1.70 -16.92
C PRO A 60 21.58 0.92 -15.78
N ARG A 61 21.00 0.99 -14.57
CA ARG A 61 21.50 0.34 -13.35
C ARG A 61 21.39 -1.19 -13.38
N ARG A 62 20.53 -1.78 -14.20
CA ARG A 62 20.37 -3.25 -14.30
C ARG A 62 21.30 -3.82 -15.37
N SER A 63 21.70 -5.08 -15.22
CA SER A 63 22.57 -5.74 -16.21
C SER A 63 21.85 -5.93 -17.55
N ILE A 64 22.63 -6.01 -18.65
CA ILE A 64 22.08 -6.34 -19.97
C ILE A 64 21.40 -7.71 -19.98
N LYS A 65 21.95 -8.67 -19.23
CA LYS A 65 21.37 -10.00 -19.04
C LYS A 65 19.94 -9.91 -18.48
N TRP A 66 19.71 -9.06 -17.49
CA TRP A 66 18.37 -8.84 -16.93
C TRP A 66 17.41 -8.24 -17.98
N ALA A 67 17.87 -7.25 -18.75
CA ALA A 67 17.07 -6.64 -19.82
C ALA A 67 16.69 -7.68 -20.88
N LYS A 68 17.65 -8.53 -21.29
CA LYS A 68 17.42 -9.64 -22.23
C LYS A 68 16.38 -10.62 -21.70
N THR A 69 16.48 -11.03 -20.43
CA THR A 69 15.47 -11.90 -19.80
C THR A 69 14.07 -11.28 -19.86
N LYS A 70 13.95 -9.96 -19.65
CA LYS A 70 12.66 -9.26 -19.76
C LYS A 70 12.17 -9.14 -21.19
N ALA A 71 13.04 -8.88 -22.15
CA ALA A 71 12.69 -8.86 -23.58
C ALA A 71 12.18 -10.23 -24.06
N ILE A 72 12.85 -11.32 -23.69
CA ILE A 72 12.42 -12.69 -24.01
C ILE A 72 11.05 -12.99 -23.39
N ALA A 73 10.86 -12.66 -22.12
CA ALA A 73 9.57 -12.84 -21.44
C ALA A 73 8.46 -12.01 -22.10
N LEU A 74 8.78 -10.79 -22.53
CA LEU A 74 7.84 -9.89 -23.19
C LEU A 74 7.45 -10.39 -24.60
N LEU A 75 8.41 -10.91 -25.36
CA LEU A 75 8.16 -11.57 -26.66
C LEU A 75 7.31 -12.84 -26.49
N ALA A 76 7.61 -13.66 -25.48
CA ALA A 76 6.80 -14.83 -25.17
C ALA A 76 5.36 -14.43 -24.83
N ALA A 77 5.17 -13.39 -24.01
CA ALA A 77 3.85 -12.83 -23.73
C ALA A 77 3.18 -12.30 -24.99
N ALA A 78 3.89 -11.55 -25.85
CA ALA A 78 3.34 -11.02 -27.09
C ALA A 78 2.82 -12.12 -28.02
N ARG A 79 3.51 -13.26 -28.11
CA ARG A 79 3.08 -14.43 -28.90
C ARG A 79 1.82 -15.11 -28.33
N GLN A 80 1.61 -15.03 -27.02
CA GLN A 80 0.46 -15.62 -26.33
C GLN A 80 -0.72 -14.64 -26.21
N ASN A 81 -0.58 -13.41 -26.72
CA ASN A 81 -1.64 -12.41 -26.62
C ASN A 81 -2.87 -12.87 -27.42
N PRO A 82 -4.07 -12.93 -26.82
CA PRO A 82 -5.28 -13.28 -27.56
C PRO A 82 -5.63 -12.26 -28.65
N PHE A 83 -5.20 -11.01 -28.48
CA PHE A 83 -5.40 -9.95 -29.47
C PHE A 83 -4.20 -9.90 -30.42
N ARG A 84 -4.41 -10.30 -31.67
CA ARG A 84 -3.38 -10.22 -32.72
C ARG A 84 -3.21 -8.82 -33.27
N GLU A 85 -4.32 -8.10 -33.42
CA GLU A 85 -4.37 -6.71 -33.85
C GLU A 85 -5.21 -5.92 -32.85
N ASN A 86 -4.82 -4.68 -32.59
CA ASN A 86 -5.60 -3.81 -31.72
C ASN A 86 -6.87 -3.37 -32.44
N LEU A 87 -8.02 -3.80 -31.90
CA LEU A 87 -9.33 -3.50 -32.47
C LEU A 87 -9.66 -2.00 -32.48
N TYR A 88 -9.14 -1.23 -31.51
CA TYR A 88 -9.46 0.18 -31.35
C TYR A 88 -8.24 1.03 -30.97
N GLN A 89 -7.90 2.01 -31.81
CA GLN A 89 -6.84 3.00 -31.53
C GLN A 89 -7.09 3.81 -30.26
N SER A 90 -8.37 4.01 -29.89
CA SER A 90 -8.76 4.69 -28.65
C SER A 90 -8.22 4.01 -27.38
N HIS A 91 -8.06 2.68 -27.39
CA HIS A 91 -7.51 1.95 -26.25
C HIS A 91 -6.01 2.21 -26.08
N ILE A 92 -5.26 2.29 -27.18
CA ILE A 92 -3.83 2.65 -27.16
C ILE A 92 -3.67 4.06 -26.56
N LEU A 93 -4.42 5.03 -27.08
CA LEU A 93 -4.41 6.41 -26.57
C LEU A 93 -4.74 6.46 -25.07
N SER A 94 -5.71 5.66 -24.64
CA SER A 94 -6.08 5.56 -23.22
C SER A 94 -4.96 4.96 -22.37
N VAL A 95 -4.31 3.89 -22.83
CA VAL A 95 -3.15 3.27 -22.16
C VAL A 95 -2.02 4.29 -22.02
N GLU A 96 -1.67 4.99 -23.09
CA GLU A 96 -0.63 6.03 -23.08
C GLU A 96 -0.96 7.16 -22.10
N MET A 97 -2.21 7.64 -22.09
CA MET A 97 -2.68 8.66 -21.16
C MET A 97 -2.49 8.18 -19.71
N TYR A 98 -2.91 6.95 -19.38
CA TYR A 98 -2.74 6.40 -18.04
C TYR A 98 -1.26 6.23 -17.66
N ILE A 99 -0.43 5.76 -18.58
CA ILE A 99 1.03 5.64 -18.39
C ILE A 99 1.65 6.99 -18.03
N LYS A 100 1.19 8.09 -18.64
CA LYS A 100 1.66 9.46 -18.34
C LYS A 100 1.12 9.99 -17.01
N MET A 101 -0.15 9.72 -16.68
CA MET A 101 -0.77 10.20 -15.43
C MET A 101 -0.27 9.49 -14.17
N LEU A 102 0.00 8.18 -14.25
CA LEU A 102 0.37 7.38 -13.07
C LEU A 102 1.65 7.87 -12.36
N PRO A 103 2.76 8.18 -13.07
CA PRO A 103 3.94 8.81 -12.50
C PRO A 103 3.67 10.18 -11.90
N GLU A 104 2.88 11.03 -12.56
CA GLU A 104 2.55 12.37 -12.05
C GLU A 104 1.75 12.29 -10.74
N TYR A 105 0.79 11.38 -10.65
CA TYR A 105 0.08 11.14 -9.38
C TYR A 105 0.99 10.63 -8.27
N ARG A 106 1.97 9.78 -8.59
CA ARG A 106 2.97 9.36 -7.59
C ARG A 106 3.82 10.53 -7.12
N LYS A 107 4.22 11.42 -8.03
CA LYS A 107 4.98 12.62 -7.70
C LYS A 107 4.16 13.56 -6.82
N HIS A 108 2.89 13.78 -7.14
CA HIS A 108 1.98 14.59 -6.32
C HIS A 108 1.77 13.97 -4.93
N LEU A 109 1.60 12.65 -4.85
CA LEU A 109 1.50 11.96 -3.56
C LEU A 109 2.77 12.13 -2.71
N SER A 110 3.96 12.00 -3.31
CA SER A 110 5.22 12.24 -2.58
C SER A 110 5.30 13.66 -2.03
N LYS A 111 4.91 14.66 -2.84
CA LYS A 111 4.86 16.05 -2.39
C LYS A 111 3.88 16.26 -1.24
N PHE A 112 2.68 15.69 -1.33
CA PHE A 112 1.73 15.78 -0.23
C PHE A 112 2.24 15.11 1.05
N GLU A 113 2.94 13.97 0.94
CA GLU A 113 3.56 13.32 2.09
C GLU A 113 4.63 14.22 2.73
N GLU A 114 5.49 14.84 1.92
CA GLU A 114 6.52 15.78 2.39
C GLU A 114 5.92 17.01 3.10
N GLU A 115 4.86 17.60 2.53
CA GLU A 115 4.17 18.76 3.12
C GLU A 115 3.45 18.38 4.43
N ILE A 116 2.81 17.21 4.49
CA ILE A 116 2.18 16.71 5.72
C ILE A 116 3.25 16.54 6.81
N ASP A 117 4.39 15.95 6.48
CA ASP A 117 5.46 15.73 7.44
C ASP A 117 6.11 17.05 7.89
N ALA A 118 6.19 18.05 7.02
CA ALA A 118 6.66 19.40 7.37
C ALA A 118 5.72 20.06 8.37
N LEU A 119 4.42 20.12 8.08
CA LEU A 119 3.41 20.72 8.94
C LEU A 119 3.29 19.98 10.29
N ALA A 120 3.41 18.66 10.29
CA ALA A 120 3.26 17.85 11.49
C ALA A 120 4.42 18.04 12.49
N LYS A 121 5.64 18.36 12.02
CA LYS A 121 6.81 18.54 12.90
C LYS A 121 6.71 19.74 13.84
N ASP A 122 5.89 20.72 13.48
CA ASP A 122 5.66 21.92 14.28
C ASP A 122 4.61 21.70 15.40
N ILE A 123 3.88 20.59 15.33
CA ILE A 123 2.86 20.21 16.32
C ILE A 123 3.52 19.42 17.46
N GLU A 124 3.32 19.85 18.71
CA GLU A 124 3.93 19.19 19.88
C GLU A 124 3.36 17.78 20.08
N GLU A 125 2.04 17.63 19.94
CA GLU A 125 1.31 16.37 20.06
C GLU A 125 1.81 15.33 19.06
N TYR A 126 2.31 15.75 17.91
CA TYR A 126 2.88 14.87 16.90
C TYR A 126 4.12 14.15 17.42
N LYS A 127 5.03 14.88 18.07
CA LYS A 127 6.23 14.30 18.68
C LYS A 127 5.87 13.36 19.83
N ILE A 128 4.89 13.75 20.64
CA ILE A 128 4.41 12.93 21.76
C ILE A 128 3.82 11.61 21.25
N ILE A 129 2.92 11.68 20.26
CA ILE A 129 2.26 10.49 19.69
C ILE A 129 3.26 9.60 18.94
N GLN A 130 4.18 10.19 18.18
CA GLN A 130 5.22 9.46 17.45
C GLN A 130 6.21 8.74 18.39
N SER A 131 6.40 9.23 19.62
CA SER A 131 7.27 8.56 20.60
C SER A 131 6.78 7.16 21.01
N ILE A 132 5.51 6.84 20.77
CA ILE A 132 4.93 5.54 21.09
C ILE A 132 5.44 4.49 20.10
N PRO A 133 6.14 3.41 20.56
CA PRO A 133 6.68 2.41 19.66
C PRO A 133 5.59 1.72 18.84
N GLY A 134 5.69 1.84 17.51
CA GLY A 134 4.70 1.33 16.55
C GLY A 134 3.93 2.44 15.82
N ILE A 135 4.04 3.69 16.29
CA ILE A 135 3.48 4.86 15.62
C ILE A 135 4.57 5.53 14.79
N GLY A 136 4.41 5.52 13.46
CA GLY A 136 5.26 6.26 12.52
C GLY A 136 4.60 7.56 12.07
N GLU A 137 5.30 8.33 11.24
CA GLU A 137 4.89 9.67 10.77
C GLU A 137 3.43 9.71 10.26
N LYS A 138 3.12 8.86 9.26
CA LYS A 138 1.78 8.75 8.69
C LYS A 138 0.70 8.39 9.71
N ILE A 139 1.02 7.51 10.67
CA ILE A 139 0.07 7.08 11.71
C ILE A 139 -0.17 8.22 12.70
N ALA A 140 0.89 8.90 13.14
CA ALA A 140 0.80 10.04 14.05
C ALA A 140 0.01 11.19 13.42
N ALA A 141 0.36 11.59 12.19
CA ALA A 141 -0.35 12.64 11.44
C ALA A 141 -1.84 12.28 11.27
N THR A 142 -2.13 11.01 10.95
CA THR A 142 -3.53 10.56 10.82
C THR A 142 -4.28 10.62 12.16
N ILE A 143 -3.67 10.20 13.27
CA ILE A 143 -4.31 10.28 14.60
C ILE A 143 -4.66 11.73 14.94
N ILE A 144 -3.71 12.65 14.78
CA ILE A 144 -3.92 14.07 15.07
C ILE A 144 -5.00 14.65 14.17
N SER A 145 -4.97 14.35 12.86
CA SER A 145 -5.98 14.84 11.92
C SER A 145 -7.40 14.34 12.23
N GLU A 146 -7.53 13.14 12.79
CA GLU A 146 -8.83 12.55 13.15
C GLU A 146 -9.35 13.06 14.50
N ILE A 147 -8.46 13.35 15.45
CA ILE A 147 -8.81 13.91 16.76
C ILE A 147 -9.21 15.38 16.59
N GLY A 148 -8.41 16.14 15.83
CA GLY A 148 -8.48 17.60 15.75
C GLY A 148 -8.00 18.23 17.07
N GLU A 149 -8.67 19.29 17.50
CA GLU A 149 -8.50 19.90 18.81
C GLU A 149 -8.82 18.89 19.92
N ILE A 150 -7.88 18.64 20.82
CA ILE A 150 -8.05 17.63 21.88
C ILE A 150 -9.03 18.12 22.96
N GLU A 151 -9.16 19.44 23.13
CA GLU A 151 -10.00 20.11 24.13
C GLU A 151 -11.49 19.83 23.94
N ARG A 152 -11.91 19.40 22.74
CA ARG A 152 -13.30 18.95 22.49
C ARG A 152 -13.69 17.70 23.31
N PHE A 153 -12.71 17.01 23.88
CA PHE A 153 -12.91 15.85 24.74
C PHE A 153 -12.57 16.19 26.19
N ASP A 154 -13.59 16.53 26.98
CA ASP A 154 -13.47 16.79 28.43
C ASP A 154 -13.04 15.56 29.26
N HIS A 155 -13.07 14.36 28.67
CA HIS A 155 -12.70 13.12 29.34
C HIS A 155 -12.14 12.09 28.35
N PRO A 156 -11.04 11.37 28.67
CA PRO A 156 -10.41 10.39 27.75
C PRO A 156 -11.35 9.30 27.24
N LYS A 157 -12.30 8.84 28.07
CA LYS A 157 -13.35 7.89 27.67
C LYS A 157 -14.21 8.38 26.49
N LYS A 158 -14.41 9.69 26.33
CA LYS A 158 -15.14 10.25 25.17
C LYS A 158 -14.33 10.12 23.89
N LEU A 159 -13.00 10.28 23.96
CA LEU A 159 -12.12 9.99 22.83
C LEU A 159 -12.14 8.50 22.46
N VAL A 160 -12.17 7.60 23.46
CA VAL A 160 -12.30 6.15 23.23
C VAL A 160 -13.63 5.80 22.55
N ALA A 161 -14.73 6.42 22.98
CA ALA A 161 -16.04 6.27 22.35
C ALA A 161 -16.10 6.90 20.94
N PHE A 162 -15.43 8.04 20.73
CA PHE A 162 -15.27 8.66 19.42
C PHE A 162 -14.43 7.81 18.48
N ALA A 163 -13.41 7.11 18.96
CA ALA A 163 -12.76 6.06 18.20
C ALA A 163 -13.74 4.89 17.99
N GLY A 164 -14.63 4.58 18.93
CA GLY A 164 -15.57 3.46 18.82
C GLY A 164 -14.90 2.10 19.07
N ILE A 165 -13.83 2.13 19.88
CA ILE A 165 -13.12 0.95 20.40
C ILE A 165 -13.62 0.57 21.81
N ASP A 166 -14.58 1.31 22.34
CA ASP A 166 -15.27 1.00 23.60
C ASP A 166 -16.10 -0.29 23.46
N PRO A 167 -16.25 -1.06 24.55
CA PRO A 167 -17.07 -2.27 24.53
C PRO A 167 -18.54 -1.91 24.39
N SER A 168 -19.27 -2.66 23.58
CA SER A 168 -20.73 -2.56 23.48
C SER A 168 -21.37 -2.97 24.80
N ILE A 169 -22.55 -2.41 25.09
CA ILE A 169 -23.37 -2.86 26.20
C ILE A 169 -24.48 -3.73 25.60
N PHE A 170 -24.54 -5.00 25.99
CA PHE A 170 -25.63 -5.91 25.64
C PHE A 170 -26.31 -6.37 26.92
N GLU A 171 -27.32 -5.60 27.33
CA GLU A 171 -28.09 -5.83 28.56
C GLU A 171 -29.58 -5.88 28.22
N SER A 172 -30.29 -6.87 28.74
CA SER A 172 -31.76 -6.96 28.66
C SER A 172 -32.35 -7.41 30.00
N GLY A 173 -32.97 -6.49 30.73
CA GLY A 173 -33.58 -6.76 32.03
C GLY A 173 -32.60 -7.39 33.04
N LYS A 174 -32.62 -8.71 33.17
CA LYS A 174 -31.73 -9.50 34.07
C LYS A 174 -30.46 -10.03 33.38
N PHE A 175 -30.36 -9.93 32.06
CA PHE A 175 -29.22 -10.45 31.31
C PHE A 175 -28.16 -9.37 31.12
N ARG A 176 -26.92 -9.69 31.47
CA ARG A 176 -25.74 -8.87 31.22
C ARG A 176 -24.72 -9.68 30.43
N GLY A 177 -24.50 -9.31 29.17
CA GLY A 177 -23.53 -9.98 28.31
C GLY A 177 -22.11 -9.86 28.87
N THR A 178 -21.47 -11.00 29.14
CA THR A 178 -20.11 -11.07 29.71
C THR A 178 -19.01 -10.83 28.66
N VAL A 179 -19.31 -11.06 27.38
CA VAL A 179 -18.39 -10.87 26.24
C VAL A 179 -19.03 -9.93 25.23
N ASN A 180 -18.58 -8.68 25.22
CA ASN A 180 -19.08 -7.64 24.34
C ASN A 180 -18.08 -7.30 23.25
N ARG A 181 -18.58 -7.00 22.04
CA ARG A 181 -17.75 -6.57 20.91
C ARG A 181 -17.50 -5.07 21.02
N ILE A 182 -16.54 -4.55 20.26
CA ILE A 182 -16.40 -3.09 20.13
C ILE A 182 -17.65 -2.47 19.46
N THR A 183 -18.02 -1.25 19.83
CA THR A 183 -19.23 -0.58 19.32
C THR A 183 -19.15 -0.24 17.83
N LYS A 184 -17.98 0.13 17.32
CA LYS A 184 -17.74 0.65 15.96
C LYS A 184 -18.57 1.90 15.58
N ARG A 185 -19.19 2.59 16.55
CA ARG A 185 -20.06 3.77 16.30
C ARG A 185 -19.28 5.06 15.99
N GLY A 186 -18.00 5.10 16.34
CA GLY A 186 -17.12 6.26 16.13
C GLY A 186 -16.39 6.31 14.77
N SER A 187 -15.31 7.10 14.66
CA SER A 187 -14.47 7.21 13.46
C SER A 187 -13.86 5.86 13.05
N SER A 188 -14.25 5.36 11.87
CA SER A 188 -13.68 4.15 11.28
C SER A 188 -12.20 4.32 10.91
N ARG A 189 -11.82 5.53 10.50
CA ARG A 189 -10.45 5.89 10.15
C ARG A 189 -9.55 5.88 11.38
N LEU A 190 -9.96 6.52 12.47
CA LEU A 190 -9.20 6.50 13.72
C LEU A 190 -9.03 5.08 14.27
N ARG A 191 -10.09 4.25 14.26
CA ARG A 191 -9.95 2.83 14.65
C ARG A 191 -8.95 2.09 13.80
N HIS A 192 -9.03 2.26 12.48
CA HIS A 192 -8.15 1.58 11.56
C HIS A 192 -6.69 1.99 11.80
N THR A 193 -6.44 3.29 11.99
CA THR A 193 -5.12 3.83 12.31
C THR A 193 -4.57 3.28 13.62
N LEU A 194 -5.39 3.22 14.68
CA LEU A 194 -5.00 2.62 15.97
C LEU A 194 -4.72 1.11 15.84
N TYR A 195 -5.50 0.38 15.05
CA TYR A 195 -5.23 -1.02 14.74
C TYR A 195 -3.87 -1.18 14.04
N MET A 196 -3.59 -0.33 13.03
CA MET A 196 -2.32 -0.34 12.32
C MET A 196 -1.14 0.01 13.23
N ALA A 197 -1.31 0.98 14.14
CA ALA A 197 -0.31 1.31 15.16
C ALA A 197 0.07 0.08 16.01
N VAL A 198 -0.93 -0.66 16.50
CA VAL A 198 -0.70 -1.88 17.28
C VAL A 198 -0.02 -2.96 16.43
N ARG A 199 -0.47 -3.18 15.19
CA ARG A 199 0.15 -4.14 14.26
C ARG A 199 1.61 -3.84 14.00
N CYS A 200 1.96 -2.56 13.87
CA CYS A 200 3.34 -2.10 13.73
C CYS A 200 4.13 -2.27 15.03
N ALA A 201 3.52 -2.00 16.19
CA ALA A 201 4.15 -2.13 17.51
C ALA A 201 4.52 -3.57 17.86
N ILE A 202 3.69 -4.54 17.53
CA ILE A 202 3.92 -5.97 17.85
C ILE A 202 4.79 -6.69 16.82
N ARG A 203 5.11 -6.04 15.70
CA ARG A 203 5.93 -6.64 14.64
C ARG A 203 7.36 -6.79 15.13
N ASP A 204 7.96 -7.93 14.84
CA ASP A 204 9.35 -8.20 15.16
C ASP A 204 10.28 -7.32 14.32
N SER A 205 11.34 -6.86 14.95
CA SER A 205 12.41 -6.10 14.33
C SER A 205 13.75 -6.66 14.78
N ARG A 206 14.75 -6.64 13.91
CA ARG A 206 16.11 -6.99 14.32
C ARG A 206 16.61 -5.97 15.35
N LYS A 207 17.25 -6.46 16.41
CA LYS A 207 17.85 -5.63 17.46
C LYS A 207 18.91 -4.65 16.90
N SER A 208 19.67 -5.12 15.92
CA SER A 208 20.62 -4.35 15.12
C SER A 208 20.62 -4.87 13.68
N LYS A 209 21.12 -4.07 12.73
CA LYS A 209 21.25 -4.48 11.31
C LYS A 209 22.08 -5.76 11.14
N THR A 210 23.01 -6.01 12.07
CA THR A 210 24.00 -7.09 12.03
C THR A 210 23.61 -8.32 12.85
N THR A 211 22.58 -8.22 13.71
CA THR A 211 22.16 -9.34 14.58
C THR A 211 20.94 -10.06 14.01
N GLU A 212 20.91 -11.39 14.12
CA GLU A 212 19.74 -12.21 13.78
C GLU A 212 18.66 -12.20 14.88
N GLU A 213 18.97 -11.69 16.07
CA GLU A 213 18.04 -11.58 17.19
C GLU A 213 16.85 -10.65 16.84
N LEU A 214 15.64 -11.22 16.87
CA LEU A 214 14.38 -10.54 16.63
C LEU A 214 13.74 -10.13 17.96
N ILE A 215 13.38 -8.85 18.07
CA ILE A 215 12.71 -8.27 19.24
C ILE A 215 11.46 -7.50 18.77
N PRO A 216 10.31 -7.63 19.45
CA PRO A 216 9.14 -6.82 19.16
C PRO A 216 9.44 -5.34 19.39
N ARG A 217 8.91 -4.46 18.53
CA ARG A 217 9.08 -3.00 18.71
C ARG A 217 8.49 -2.50 20.02
N ASN A 218 7.42 -3.12 20.50
CA ASN A 218 6.82 -2.88 21.81
C ASN A 218 6.62 -4.19 22.57
N LYS A 219 7.53 -4.48 23.52
CA LYS A 219 7.50 -5.70 24.33
C LYS A 219 6.20 -5.87 25.12
N ARG A 220 5.74 -4.81 25.79
CA ARG A 220 4.53 -4.85 26.65
C ARG A 220 3.27 -5.13 25.82
N LEU A 221 3.11 -4.47 24.68
CA LEU A 221 1.97 -4.71 23.78
C LEU A 221 2.01 -6.13 23.19
N ARG A 222 3.20 -6.65 22.88
CA ARG A 222 3.37 -8.02 22.38
C ARG A 222 2.94 -9.06 23.42
N GLU A 223 3.41 -8.93 24.66
CA GLU A 223 3.03 -9.80 25.77
C GLU A 223 1.52 -9.80 26.02
N PHE A 224 0.90 -8.61 25.99
CA PHE A 224 -0.55 -8.47 26.11
C PHE A 224 -1.30 -9.18 24.97
N TYR A 225 -0.85 -8.97 23.72
CA TYR A 225 -1.45 -9.57 22.53
C TYR A 225 -1.38 -11.11 22.57
N GLU A 226 -0.23 -11.67 22.95
CA GLU A 226 -0.04 -13.12 23.07
C GLU A 226 -0.91 -13.72 24.19
N LYS A 227 -1.02 -13.03 25.34
CA LYS A 227 -1.87 -13.46 26.45
C LYS A 227 -3.36 -13.47 26.06
N LYS A 228 -3.80 -12.48 25.28
CA LYS A 228 -5.17 -12.41 24.73
C LYS A 228 -5.42 -13.53 23.72
N GLY A 229 -4.48 -13.78 22.79
CA GLY A 229 -4.58 -14.87 21.82
C GLY A 229 -4.70 -16.25 22.45
N LYS A 230 -3.99 -16.51 23.56
CA LYS A 230 -4.10 -17.76 24.34
C LYS A 230 -5.44 -17.91 25.08
N LYS A 231 -6.06 -16.80 25.50
CA LYS A 231 -7.39 -16.81 26.17
C LYS A 231 -8.56 -17.01 25.20
N GLU A 232 -8.43 -16.54 23.96
CA GLU A 232 -9.48 -16.65 22.93
C GLU A 232 -9.42 -17.98 22.15
N ASN A 233 -8.33 -18.76 22.30
CA ASN A 233 -8.17 -20.05 21.63
C ASN A 233 -7.66 -21.13 22.60
N PRO A 234 -8.53 -21.82 23.36
CA PRO A 234 -8.15 -22.85 24.32
C PRO A 234 -7.71 -24.20 23.70
N LEU A 235 -7.58 -24.28 22.36
CA LEU A 235 -7.28 -25.53 21.61
C LEU A 235 -6.04 -25.40 20.71
N LYS A 236 -4.98 -24.75 21.19
CA LYS A 236 -3.62 -25.04 20.70
C LYS A 236 -2.87 -25.87 21.72
#